data_AF-A0A0J9T3T4-F1
#
_entry.id   AF-A0A0J9T3T4-F1
#
_cell.length_a   1.000
_cell.length_b   1.000
_cell.length_c   1.000
_cell.angle_alpha   90.00
_cell.angle_beta   90.00
_cell.angle_gamma   90.00
#
_symmetry.space_group_name_H-M   'P 1'
#
loop_
_entity.id
_entity.type
_entity.pdbx_description
1 polymer ?
#
loop_
_entity_poly.entity_id
_entity_poly.type
_entity_poly.pdbx_seq_one_letter_code
_entity_poly.pdbx_strand_id
1 'polypeptide(L)'
;MFDLDSDNGLQKEESADSELKSTIQVVIGDRIMFHHLPAYKFDQKLKESVSNNIYSTYYKGLYYLQNQYAWITDIFNKLSRNIRLVQESYVEGDDFNKKRCYDLNFWLYDQVYKNLQSSKQNSEHMGNIIDQVQEIWKNIIDKQFYNENYKCYPDKELLLNIGFI
;
A
#
# COMPACT_ATOMS: atom_id res chain seq x y z
N MET A 1 -73.24 -10.29 -1.52
CA MET A 1 -72.55 -9.35 -2.43
C MET A 1 -71.66 -8.49 -1.57
N PHE A 2 -70.41 -8.93 -1.43
CA PHE A 2 -69.29 -8.21 -0.83
C PHE A 2 -68.07 -8.82 -1.53
N ASP A 3 -67.55 -8.10 -2.52
CA ASP A 3 -66.45 -8.54 -3.34
C ASP A 3 -65.14 -8.41 -2.56
N LEU A 4 -64.34 -9.48 -2.59
CA LEU A 4 -62.99 -9.55 -2.05
C LEU A 4 -62.01 -9.25 -3.19
N ASP A 5 -61.48 -8.02 -3.25
CA ASP A 5 -60.36 -7.71 -4.12
C ASP A 5 -59.04 -7.88 -3.35
N SER A 6 -58.28 -8.86 -3.81
CA SER A 6 -56.90 -9.18 -3.46
C SER A 6 -55.98 -8.12 -4.06
N ASP A 7 -55.51 -7.16 -3.27
CA ASP A 7 -54.45 -6.25 -3.71
C ASP A 7 -53.07 -6.88 -3.47
N ASN A 8 -52.50 -7.37 -4.55
CA ASN A 8 -51.18 -8.00 -4.64
C ASN A 8 -50.15 -6.90 -4.94
N GLY A 9 -49.87 -6.06 -3.95
CA GLY A 9 -48.87 -4.99 -4.04
C GLY A 9 -47.46 -5.52 -3.81
N LEU A 10 -46.88 -6.13 -4.84
CA LEU A 10 -45.47 -6.53 -4.90
C LEU A 10 -44.60 -5.27 -4.70
N GLN A 11 -44.09 -5.04 -3.48
CA GLN A 11 -43.05 -4.05 -3.23
C GLN A 11 -41.81 -4.49 -4.01
N LYS A 12 -41.49 -3.71 -5.04
CA LYS A 12 -40.36 -3.91 -5.94
C LYS A 12 -39.07 -3.60 -5.19
N GLU A 13 -38.55 -4.59 -4.49
CA GLU A 13 -37.22 -4.62 -3.88
C GLU A 13 -36.16 -4.84 -4.98
N GLU A 14 -36.07 -3.91 -5.94
CA GLU A 14 -35.24 -4.07 -7.14
C GLU A 14 -34.40 -2.81 -7.41
N SER A 15 -33.69 -2.34 -6.37
CA SER A 15 -32.72 -1.25 -6.52
C SER A 15 -31.41 -1.48 -5.75
N ALA A 16 -31.43 -2.19 -4.63
CA ALA A 16 -30.21 -2.48 -3.87
C ALA A 16 -29.42 -3.67 -4.45
N ASP A 17 -30.12 -4.66 -5.01
CA ASP A 17 -29.52 -5.90 -5.50
C ASP A 17 -28.81 -5.73 -6.87
N SER A 18 -29.24 -4.77 -7.70
CA SER A 18 -28.60 -4.52 -9.00
C SER A 18 -27.29 -3.73 -8.87
N GLU A 19 -27.21 -2.77 -7.93
CA GLU A 19 -25.96 -2.10 -7.57
C GLU A 19 -24.97 -3.07 -6.92
N LEU A 20 -25.46 -3.98 -6.07
CA LEU A 20 -24.66 -5.05 -5.47
C LEU A 20 -24.11 -6.01 -6.54
N LYS A 21 -24.93 -6.43 -7.51
CA LYS A 21 -24.54 -7.33 -8.60
C LYS A 21 -23.49 -6.74 -9.54
N SER A 22 -23.55 -5.43 -9.83
CA SER A 22 -22.52 -4.76 -10.64
C SER A 22 -21.17 -4.64 -9.91
N THR A 23 -21.20 -4.55 -8.59
CA THR A 23 -19.99 -4.50 -7.73
C THR A 23 -19.35 -5.88 -7.57
N ILE A 24 -20.16 -6.95 -7.61
CA ILE A 24 -19.73 -8.34 -7.44
C ILE A 24 -19.00 -8.89 -8.68
N GLN A 25 -19.20 -8.32 -9.86
CA GLN A 25 -18.76 -8.91 -11.13
C GLN A 25 -17.25 -8.86 -11.42
N VAL A 26 -16.44 -8.22 -10.57
CA VAL A 26 -14.97 -8.24 -10.70
C VAL A 26 -14.38 -9.26 -9.72
N VAL A 27 -14.79 -10.52 -9.88
CA VAL A 27 -14.17 -11.67 -9.19
C VAL A 27 -12.86 -11.99 -9.89
N ILE A 28 -11.73 -11.54 -9.35
CA ILE A 28 -10.42 -12.11 -9.66
C ILE A 28 -10.11 -13.12 -8.54
N GLY A 29 -10.58 -14.36 -8.70
CA GLY A 29 -10.32 -15.49 -7.79
C GLY A 29 -10.85 -15.29 -6.37
N ASP A 30 -12.15 -15.50 -6.16
CA ASP A 30 -12.83 -15.66 -4.86
C ASP A 30 -12.64 -14.57 -3.79
N ARG A 31 -12.30 -13.33 -4.15
CA ARG A 31 -12.23 -12.19 -3.21
C ARG A 31 -13.11 -11.03 -3.65
N ILE A 32 -14.00 -10.60 -2.76
CA ILE A 32 -14.79 -9.38 -2.94
C ILE A 32 -13.88 -8.18 -2.69
N MET A 33 -13.69 -7.35 -3.72
CA MET A 33 -12.86 -6.15 -3.66
C MET A 33 -13.73 -4.89 -3.58
N PHE A 34 -13.61 -4.15 -2.48
CA PHE A 34 -14.38 -2.92 -2.28
C PHE A 34 -13.60 -1.70 -2.80
N HIS A 35 -13.66 -1.46 -4.11
CA HIS A 35 -12.88 -0.40 -4.78
C HIS A 35 -13.12 1.03 -4.28
N HIS A 36 -14.28 1.28 -3.68
CA HIS A 36 -14.64 2.60 -3.18
C HIS A 36 -13.98 2.93 -1.83
N LEU A 37 -13.51 1.93 -1.07
CA LEU A 37 -12.98 2.12 0.27
C LEU A 37 -11.67 2.93 0.25
N PRO A 38 -11.48 3.85 1.22
CA PRO A 38 -10.25 4.64 1.33
C PRO A 38 -8.98 3.77 1.39
N ALA A 39 -9.04 2.64 2.09
CA ALA A 39 -7.92 1.70 2.19
C ALA A 39 -7.53 1.11 0.83
N TYR A 40 -8.50 0.73 -0.01
CA TYR A 40 -8.23 0.23 -1.36
C TYR A 40 -7.61 1.33 -2.22
N LYS A 41 -8.20 2.53 -2.22
CA LYS A 41 -7.67 3.67 -2.98
C LYS A 41 -6.25 4.04 -2.55
N PHE A 42 -5.95 3.95 -1.26
CA PHE A 42 -4.62 4.21 -0.75
C PHE A 42 -3.60 3.14 -1.18
N ASP A 43 -3.95 1.85 -1.09
CA ASP A 43 -3.13 0.76 -1.60
C ASP A 43 -2.83 0.88 -3.10
N GLN A 44 -3.83 1.25 -3.91
CA GLN A 44 -3.63 1.52 -5.34
C GLN A 44 -2.64 2.65 -5.55
N LYS A 45 -2.78 3.75 -4.81
CA LYS A 45 -1.81 4.86 -4.86
C LYS A 45 -0.40 4.34 -4.59
N LEU A 46 -0.16 3.56 -3.53
CA LEU A 46 1.18 3.02 -3.22
C LEU A 46 1.82 2.25 -4.38
N LYS A 47 1.01 1.61 -5.24
CA LYS A 47 1.44 0.76 -6.36
C LYS A 47 1.57 1.47 -7.70
N GLU A 48 1.04 2.69 -7.83
CA GLU A 48 1.14 3.49 -9.06
C GLU A 48 2.59 3.59 -9.56
N SER A 49 2.74 3.61 -10.89
CA SER A 49 4.03 3.77 -11.53
C SER A 49 4.55 5.20 -11.33
N VAL A 50 5.86 5.34 -11.19
CA VAL A 50 6.53 6.64 -11.10
C VAL A 50 7.89 6.58 -11.77
N SER A 51 8.17 7.57 -12.61
CA SER A 51 9.40 7.63 -13.41
C SER A 51 10.57 8.34 -12.72
N ASN A 52 10.30 9.12 -11.66
CA ASN A 52 11.31 9.95 -11.02
C ASN A 52 11.41 9.68 -9.51
N ASN A 53 12.65 9.69 -9.00
CA ASN A 53 12.93 9.67 -7.57
C ASN A 53 13.16 11.09 -7.04
N ILE A 54 12.15 11.62 -6.36
CA ILE A 54 12.18 12.96 -5.74
C ILE A 54 13.20 13.10 -4.60
N TYR A 55 13.71 11.99 -4.06
CA TYR A 55 14.75 11.94 -3.02
C TYR A 55 16.01 11.21 -3.50
N SER A 56 16.29 11.24 -4.81
CA SER A 56 17.38 10.49 -5.44
C SER A 56 18.75 10.69 -4.79
N THR A 57 19.03 11.87 -4.24
CA THR A 57 20.29 12.19 -3.58
C THR A 57 20.55 11.35 -2.33
N TYR A 58 19.51 10.86 -1.66
CA TYR A 58 19.63 10.00 -0.48
C TYR A 58 20.08 8.58 -0.85
N TYR A 59 19.78 8.11 -2.06
CA TYR A 59 20.07 6.74 -2.50
C TYR A 59 21.47 6.55 -3.10
N LYS A 60 22.32 7.60 -3.13
CA LYS A 60 23.66 7.54 -3.74
C LYS A 60 24.53 6.41 -3.19
N GLY A 61 24.42 6.12 -1.88
CA GLY A 61 25.14 5.02 -1.24
C GLY A 61 24.68 3.63 -1.68
N LEU A 62 23.51 3.51 -2.30
CA LEU A 62 22.88 2.26 -2.72
C LEU A 62 22.91 2.03 -4.24
N TYR A 63 23.72 2.81 -4.99
CA TYR A 63 23.85 2.63 -6.44
C TYR A 63 24.37 1.24 -6.84
N TYR A 64 25.15 0.58 -5.98
CA TYR A 64 25.57 -0.81 -6.25
C TYR A 64 24.37 -1.77 -6.31
N LEU A 65 23.32 -1.54 -5.51
CA LEU A 65 22.11 -2.36 -5.58
C LEU A 65 21.40 -2.19 -6.91
N GLN A 66 21.42 -1.00 -7.51
CA GLN A 66 20.83 -0.76 -8.84
C GLN A 66 21.56 -1.54 -9.93
N ASN A 67 22.88 -1.71 -9.79
CA ASN A 67 23.67 -2.53 -10.71
C ASN A 67 23.40 -4.03 -10.53
N GLN A 68 23.06 -4.46 -9.31
CA GLN A 68 22.80 -5.87 -9.00
C GLN A 68 21.35 -6.27 -9.27
N TYR A 69 20.40 -5.34 -9.07
CA TYR A 69 18.97 -5.57 -9.08
C TYR A 69 18.27 -4.49 -9.90
N ALA A 70 17.97 -4.77 -11.17
CA ALA A 70 17.31 -3.80 -12.05
C ALA A 70 15.96 -3.28 -11.51
N TRP A 71 15.24 -4.11 -10.74
CA TRP A 71 13.95 -3.77 -10.12
C TRP A 71 14.07 -2.74 -9.00
N ILE A 72 15.25 -2.54 -8.40
CA ILE A 72 15.36 -1.71 -7.20
C ILE A 72 15.18 -0.22 -7.50
N THR A 73 15.48 0.20 -8.73
CA THR A 73 15.22 1.57 -9.18
C THR A 73 13.73 1.91 -9.10
N ASP A 74 12.85 0.97 -9.48
CA ASP A 74 11.40 1.15 -9.37
C ASP A 74 10.97 1.29 -7.89
N ILE A 75 11.54 0.47 -7.00
CA ILE A 75 11.30 0.58 -5.56
C ILE A 75 11.76 1.94 -5.03
N PHE A 76 12.94 2.44 -5.40
CA PHE A 76 13.45 3.72 -4.91
C PHE A 76 12.58 4.89 -5.38
N ASN A 77 12.12 4.86 -6.64
CA ASN A 77 11.20 5.87 -7.17
C ASN A 77 9.88 5.86 -6.39
N LYS A 78 9.26 4.67 -6.27
CA LYS A 78 7.96 4.51 -5.59
C LYS A 78 8.04 4.82 -4.10
N LEU A 79 9.07 4.35 -3.40
CA LEU A 79 9.23 4.60 -1.96
C LEU A 79 9.33 6.10 -1.70
N SER A 80 10.13 6.82 -2.48
CA SER A 80 10.29 8.27 -2.30
C SER A 80 8.97 9.02 -2.47
N ARG A 81 8.19 8.66 -3.49
CA ARG A 81 6.84 9.19 -3.68
C ARG A 81 5.90 8.77 -2.54
N ASN A 82 5.94 7.51 -2.12
CA ASN A 82 5.06 6.97 -1.09
C ASN A 82 5.32 7.57 0.30
N ILE A 83 6.58 7.85 0.64
CA ILE A 83 6.97 8.57 1.85
C ILE A 83 6.25 9.92 1.88
N ARG A 84 6.40 10.71 0.80
CA ARG A 84 5.73 12.00 0.66
C ARG A 84 4.22 11.86 0.77
N LEU A 85 3.63 10.89 0.07
CA LEU A 85 2.20 10.61 0.11
C LEU A 85 1.69 10.37 1.54
N VAL A 86 2.36 9.54 2.33
CA VAL A 86 1.93 9.24 3.71
C VAL A 86 2.03 10.48 4.60
N GLN A 87 3.09 11.27 4.45
CA GLN A 87 3.30 12.49 5.25
C GLN A 87 2.25 13.56 4.91
N GLU A 88 2.00 13.79 3.62
CA GLU A 88 1.01 14.78 3.15
C GLU A 88 -0.45 14.33 3.37
N SER A 89 -0.69 13.04 3.59
CA SER A 89 -2.02 12.50 3.91
C SER A 89 -2.32 12.51 5.41
N TYR A 90 -1.50 13.17 6.23
CA TYR A 90 -1.73 13.27 7.67
C TYR A 90 -2.95 14.12 7.98
N VAL A 91 -3.80 13.61 8.87
CA VAL A 91 -4.97 14.33 9.40
C VAL A 91 -4.95 14.22 10.92
N GLU A 92 -4.91 15.34 11.65
CA GLU A 92 -4.86 15.31 13.10
C GLU A 92 -6.04 14.54 13.71
N GLY A 93 -5.75 13.62 14.64
CA GLY A 93 -6.75 12.77 15.29
C GLY A 93 -7.26 11.58 14.46
N ASP A 94 -6.78 11.38 13.23
CA ASP A 94 -7.20 10.27 12.37
C ASP A 94 -6.43 8.96 12.69
N ASP A 95 -7.15 7.93 13.13
CA ASP A 95 -6.58 6.60 13.38
C ASP A 95 -6.00 5.95 12.11
N PHE A 96 -6.50 6.33 10.92
CA PHE A 96 -5.97 5.83 9.66
C PHE A 96 -4.55 6.33 9.36
N ASN A 97 -4.02 7.35 10.05
CA ASN A 97 -2.62 7.75 9.90
C ASN A 97 -1.67 6.58 10.19
N LYS A 98 -1.87 5.90 11.32
CA LYS A 98 -1.07 4.74 11.72
C LYS A 98 -1.18 3.62 10.70
N LYS A 99 -2.41 3.36 10.23
CA LYS A 99 -2.66 2.36 9.19
C LYS A 99 -1.92 2.69 7.88
N ARG A 100 -1.98 3.94 7.40
CA ARG A 100 -1.28 4.36 6.16
C ARG A 100 0.24 4.16 6.28
N CYS A 101 0.81 4.44 7.45
CA CYS A 101 2.22 4.20 7.71
C CYS A 101 2.57 2.70 7.74
N TYR A 102 1.71 1.89 8.36
CA TYR A 102 1.85 0.43 8.36
C TYR A 102 1.75 -0.15 6.95
N ASP A 103 0.78 0.31 6.15
CA ASP A 103 0.59 -0.11 4.76
C ASP A 103 1.84 0.20 3.90
N LEU A 104 2.50 1.35 4.10
CA LEU A 104 3.75 1.69 3.43
C LEU A 104 4.91 0.78 3.84
N ASN A 105 5.04 0.49 5.14
CA ASN A 105 6.02 -0.46 5.62
C ASN A 105 5.81 -1.83 4.97
N PHE A 106 4.60 -2.38 5.07
CA PHE A 106 4.25 -3.66 4.46
C PHE A 106 4.48 -3.68 2.94
N TRP A 107 4.14 -2.59 2.24
CA TRP A 107 4.38 -2.46 0.81
C TRP A 107 5.86 -2.64 0.46
N LEU A 108 6.79 -2.03 1.20
CA LEU A 108 8.23 -2.17 0.92
C LEU A 108 8.66 -3.64 1.02
N TYR A 109 8.22 -4.33 2.08
CA TYR A 109 8.49 -5.74 2.28
C TYR A 109 7.95 -6.61 1.15
N ASP A 110 6.68 -6.42 0.79
CA ASP A 110 6.02 -7.16 -0.28
C ASP A 110 6.72 -6.96 -1.63
N GLN A 111 7.14 -5.73 -1.95
CA GLN A 111 7.85 -5.45 -3.20
C GLN A 111 9.23 -6.11 -3.25
N VAL A 112 10.02 -6.03 -2.18
CA VAL A 112 11.34 -6.68 -2.14
C VAL A 112 11.19 -8.20 -2.22
N TYR A 113 10.26 -8.76 -1.44
CA TYR A 113 9.99 -10.20 -1.43
C TYR A 113 9.60 -10.74 -2.81
N LYS A 114 8.61 -10.11 -3.48
CA LYS A 114 8.13 -10.55 -4.80
C LYS A 114 9.23 -10.53 -5.86
N ASN A 115 10.11 -9.53 -5.82
CA ASN A 115 11.20 -9.42 -6.78
C ASN A 115 12.37 -10.37 -6.49
N LEU A 116 12.58 -10.75 -5.22
CA LEU A 116 13.59 -11.76 -4.88
C LEU A 116 13.09 -13.17 -5.17
N GLN A 117 11.83 -13.49 -4.85
CA GLN A 117 11.24 -14.79 -5.16
C GLN A 117 11.33 -15.17 -6.64
N SER A 118 11.10 -14.20 -7.53
CA SER A 118 11.15 -14.43 -8.99
C SER A 118 12.57 -14.68 -9.52
N SER A 119 13.61 -14.40 -8.73
CA SER A 119 15.01 -14.37 -9.18
C SER A 119 15.88 -15.56 -8.76
N LYS A 120 15.33 -16.59 -8.07
CA LYS A 120 16.11 -17.67 -7.41
C LYS A 120 17.16 -17.17 -6.40
N GLN A 121 17.18 -15.88 -6.06
CA GLN A 121 18.08 -15.32 -5.05
C GLN A 121 17.46 -15.46 -3.68
N ASN A 122 18.26 -15.95 -2.72
CA ASN A 122 17.82 -16.36 -1.39
C ASN A 122 17.21 -15.20 -0.57
N SER A 123 16.32 -15.59 0.36
CA SER A 123 15.83 -14.79 1.49
C SER A 123 16.95 -14.13 2.32
N GLU A 124 18.17 -14.65 2.25
CA GLU A 124 19.36 -14.13 2.91
C GLU A 124 19.68 -12.68 2.53
N HIS A 125 19.42 -12.28 1.27
CA HIS A 125 19.65 -10.90 0.82
C HIS A 125 18.48 -9.95 1.13
N MET A 126 17.30 -10.49 1.45
CA MET A 126 16.09 -9.71 1.68
C MET A 126 16.27 -8.75 2.87
N GLY A 127 16.70 -9.27 4.02
CA GLY A 127 16.89 -8.47 5.23
C GLY A 127 17.87 -7.32 5.00
N ASN A 128 19.02 -7.62 4.39
CA ASN A 128 20.06 -6.63 4.11
C ASN A 128 19.58 -5.49 3.18
N ILE A 129 18.86 -5.82 2.11
CA ILE A 129 18.29 -4.82 1.19
C ILE A 129 17.28 -3.94 1.92
N ILE A 130 16.36 -4.55 2.69
CA ILE A 130 15.33 -3.79 3.39
C ILE A 130 15.95 -2.88 4.45
N ASP A 131 16.90 -3.37 5.25
CA ASP A 131 17.58 -2.57 6.27
C ASP A 131 18.22 -1.31 5.67
N GLN A 132 18.94 -1.47 4.57
CA GLN A 132 19.57 -0.35 3.85
C GLN A 132 18.54 0.64 3.31
N VAL A 133 17.45 0.15 2.73
CA VAL A 133 16.38 1.01 2.19
C VAL A 133 15.62 1.72 3.31
N GLN A 134 15.38 1.05 4.43
CA GLN A 134 14.76 1.64 5.62
C GLN A 134 15.67 2.72 6.24
N GLU A 135 16.98 2.53 6.25
CA GLU A 135 17.90 3.59 6.70
C GLU A 135 17.81 4.84 5.84
N ILE A 136 17.71 4.67 4.52
CA ILE A 136 17.47 5.79 3.60
C ILE A 136 16.13 6.46 3.87
N TRP A 137 15.06 5.69 4.06
CA TRP A 137 13.75 6.23 4.42
C TRP A 137 13.83 7.04 5.71
N LYS A 138 14.40 6.48 6.79
CA LYS A 138 14.59 7.21 8.05
C LYS A 138 15.31 8.55 7.83
N ASN A 139 16.40 8.54 7.07
CA ASN A 139 17.16 9.75 6.74
C ASN A 139 16.33 10.79 5.97
N ILE A 140 15.44 10.36 5.08
CA ILE A 140 14.50 11.24 4.38
C ILE A 140 13.54 11.88 5.40
N ILE A 141 12.96 11.10 6.31
CA ILE A 141 12.07 11.63 7.35
C ILE A 141 12.78 12.66 8.22
N ASP A 142 13.95 12.29 8.74
CA ASP A 142 14.71 13.12 9.67
C ASP A 142 15.16 14.45 9.07
N LYS A 143 15.38 14.51 7.74
CA LYS A 143 15.87 15.73 7.07
C LYS A 143 14.79 16.53 6.35
N GLN A 144 13.81 15.88 5.73
CA GLN A 144 12.78 16.56 4.94
C GLN A 144 11.56 16.95 5.76
N PHE A 145 11.26 16.17 6.81
CA PHE A 145 10.06 16.33 7.63
C PHE A 145 10.42 16.65 9.08
N TYR A 146 11.59 17.25 9.33
CA TYR A 146 12.13 17.46 10.68
C TYR A 146 11.21 18.30 11.59
N ASN A 147 10.55 19.31 11.03
CA ASN A 147 9.60 20.19 11.73
C ASN A 147 8.17 19.63 11.80
N GLU A 148 7.90 18.50 11.15
CA GLU A 148 6.55 17.94 11.15
C GLU A 148 6.26 17.20 12.46
N ASN A 149 5.03 17.36 12.94
CA ASN A 149 4.54 16.67 14.14
C ASN A 149 4.31 15.18 13.88
N TYR A 150 3.86 14.86 12.67
CA TYR A 150 3.68 13.48 12.22
C TYR A 150 4.89 13.03 11.42
N LYS A 151 5.38 11.82 11.74
CA LYS A 151 6.51 11.20 11.07
C LYS A 151 6.25 9.71 10.93
N CYS A 152 6.00 9.27 9.70
CA CYS A 152 5.95 7.85 9.37
C CYS A 152 7.36 7.30 9.16
N TYR A 153 7.88 6.63 10.19
CA TYR A 153 9.18 5.97 10.17
C TYR A 153 9.08 4.53 9.64
N PRO A 154 10.19 3.98 9.10
CA PRO A 154 10.29 2.56 8.82
C PRO A 154 10.20 1.75 10.12
N ASP A 155 9.47 0.64 10.06
CA ASP A 155 9.34 -0.35 11.12
C ASP A 155 10.31 -1.50 10.85
N LYS A 156 11.44 -1.50 11.55
CA LYS A 156 12.48 -2.54 11.45
C LYS A 156 12.04 -3.88 12.02
N GLU A 157 11.09 -3.86 12.96
CA GLU A 157 10.59 -5.06 13.62
C GLU A 157 9.46 -5.71 12.85
N LEU A 158 8.96 -5.07 11.78
CA LEU A 158 7.86 -5.61 10.99
C LEU A 158 8.15 -7.02 10.45
N LEU A 159 9.40 -7.35 10.06
CA LEU A 159 9.77 -8.72 9.69
C LEU A 159 9.63 -9.72 10.83
N LEU A 160 10.03 -9.32 12.03
CA LEU A 160 9.94 -10.16 13.23
C LEU A 160 8.47 -10.38 13.59
N ASN A 161 7.63 -9.36 13.38
CA ASN A 161 6.20 -9.39 13.69
C ASN A 161 5.37 -10.11 12.63
N ILE A 162 5.80 -10.13 11.36
CA ILE A 162 5.19 -10.92 10.29
C ILE A 162 5.69 -12.37 10.31
N GLY A 163 6.86 -12.62 10.91
CA GLY A 163 7.49 -13.93 11.09
C GLY A 163 6.84 -14.80 12.17
N PHE A 164 5.53 -15.03 12.07
CA PHE A 164 4.80 -16.20 12.59
C PHE A 164 3.48 -16.34 11.80
N ILE A 165 3.58 -16.75 10.53
CA ILE A 165 2.50 -17.43 9.79
C ILE A 165 3.13 -18.54 8.93
#